data_AF-A0AAD8F724-F1
#
_entry.id   AF-A0AAD8F724-F1
#
_cell.length_a   1.000
_cell.length_b   1.000
_cell.length_c   1.000
_cell.angle_alpha   90.00
_cell.angle_beta   90.00
_cell.angle_gamma   90.00
#
_symmetry.space_group_name_H-M   'P 1'
#
loop_
_entity.id
_entity.type
_entity.pdbx_description
1 polymer ?
#
loop_
_entity_poly.entity_id
_entity_poly.type
_entity_poly.pdbx_seq_one_letter_code
_entity_poly.pdbx_strand_id
1 'polypeptide(L)'
;MTVTRSQTYVHLIVEPVQLFNGNMLPTTREVLQVYYHHHNNEKLTKTESVTVTVREVCEIWARARVPSAEERNIIHKLKLLVDKHRTVCRNKTCGGTAKMARESNFEADMNGLFDIAHHDAVNRIKIEEDRVFLADQRTERNSDTQGQTQQKRAKISVNEAVSPQLAAALDRTSVSNRDAAYILHAAAMTYGQNAPGMSLSVSSIRRTRSKHRTQAAADVKSAFNRDGPLVIHFDGKLLPSIAGGPGKEDLVAIIVTGLTTEKLLAIPKVVQETGEQIAKAAAETITGWELTNSIAGIRGQDKNGILFITASEHETSSERSIKYTGKEELGDKKLDYFIGSRSHFFFQVLNLDKSLLNLSVEQWPQLEAYQHAKVVAHSLKVVNDSAERGIALATNFNKSLTKKEDEKQYLYQVVESHRKQYPDAKKVTLKSINEQ
;
A
#
# COMPACT_ATOMS: atom_id res chain seq x y z
N MET A 1 36.07 -41.60 13.01
CA MET A 1 36.25 -40.42 13.88
C MET A 1 35.06 -40.35 14.81
N THR A 2 35.30 -40.61 16.09
CA THR A 2 34.32 -40.67 17.18
C THR A 2 33.84 -39.27 17.54
N VAL A 3 32.56 -38.98 17.34
CA VAL A 3 31.93 -37.73 17.77
C VAL A 3 31.78 -37.77 19.29
N THR A 4 32.54 -36.93 20.00
CA THR A 4 32.52 -36.82 21.46
C THR A 4 31.19 -36.26 21.98
N ARG A 5 30.72 -36.84 23.11
CA ARG A 5 29.46 -36.62 23.86
C ARG A 5 29.12 -35.16 24.26
N SER A 6 29.98 -34.19 23.97
CA SER A 6 29.83 -32.78 24.35
C SER A 6 29.08 -31.92 23.33
N GLN A 7 28.90 -32.37 22.08
CA GLN A 7 28.17 -31.61 21.06
C GLN A 7 26.63 -31.77 21.12
N THR A 8 26.12 -32.86 21.72
CA THR A 8 24.68 -33.15 21.71
C THR A 8 23.88 -32.38 22.78
N TYR A 9 24.54 -31.91 23.84
CA TYR A 9 23.88 -31.24 24.97
C TYR A 9 23.69 -29.74 24.82
N VAL A 10 24.42 -29.10 23.91
CA VAL A 10 24.39 -27.63 23.72
C VAL A 10 23.15 -27.19 22.90
N HIS A 11 22.50 -28.11 22.19
CA HIS A 11 21.45 -27.77 21.22
C HIS A 11 20.04 -27.55 21.83
N LEU A 12 19.80 -28.04 23.04
CA LEU A 12 18.51 -27.91 23.74
C LEU A 12 18.45 -26.69 24.68
N ILE A 13 19.50 -25.88 24.73
CA ILE A 13 19.49 -24.62 25.47
C ILE A 13 18.83 -23.56 24.60
N VAL A 14 17.59 -23.23 24.95
CA VAL A 14 16.82 -22.16 24.32
C VAL A 14 17.39 -20.82 24.81
N GLU A 15 18.27 -20.19 24.02
CA GLU A 15 18.74 -18.83 24.30
C GLU A 15 17.56 -17.84 24.23
N PRO A 16 17.32 -17.05 25.30
CA PRO A 16 16.17 -16.14 25.35
C PRO A 16 16.30 -15.01 24.31
N VAL A 17 15.20 -14.71 23.61
CA VAL A 17 15.13 -13.65 22.60
C VAL A 17 13.99 -12.70 22.98
N GLN A 18 14.23 -11.40 22.88
CA GLN A 18 13.30 -10.35 23.33
C GLN A 18 12.07 -10.20 22.43
N LEU A 19 12.17 -10.49 21.13
CA LEU A 19 11.10 -10.24 20.15
C LEU A 19 10.99 -11.36 19.11
N PHE A 20 9.77 -11.63 18.64
CA PHE A 20 9.51 -12.52 17.50
C PHE A 20 9.97 -11.92 16.17
N ASN A 21 10.36 -12.78 15.23
CA ASN A 21 10.70 -12.37 13.87
C ASN A 21 9.41 -11.99 13.10
N GLY A 22 9.28 -10.72 12.72
CA GLY A 22 7.98 -10.11 12.36
C GLY A 22 7.32 -10.54 11.04
N ASN A 23 7.97 -11.37 10.22
CA ASN A 23 7.50 -11.70 8.87
C ASN A 23 6.76 -13.04 8.74
N MET A 24 6.81 -13.91 9.77
CA MET A 24 6.22 -15.25 9.75
C MET A 24 5.49 -15.60 11.05
N LEU A 25 4.69 -16.67 11.04
CA LEU A 25 4.07 -17.19 12.26
C LEU A 25 5.13 -17.84 13.16
N PRO A 26 5.04 -17.68 14.50
CA PRO A 26 6.08 -18.17 15.42
C PRO A 26 6.24 -19.69 15.40
N THR A 27 7.49 -20.15 15.46
CA THR A 27 7.83 -21.56 15.71
C THR A 27 7.69 -21.90 17.19
N THR A 28 7.56 -23.20 17.49
CA THR A 28 7.59 -23.72 18.87
C THR A 28 8.86 -23.26 19.61
N ARG A 29 10.01 -23.23 18.91
CA ARG A 29 11.28 -22.71 19.42
C ARG A 29 11.21 -21.23 19.78
N GLU A 30 10.79 -20.36 18.87
CA GLU A 30 10.73 -18.91 19.12
C GLU A 30 9.79 -18.59 20.28
N VAL A 31 8.65 -19.27 20.39
CA VAL A 31 7.72 -19.10 21.51
C VAL A 31 8.37 -19.49 22.84
N LEU A 32 9.18 -20.56 22.87
CA LEU A 32 9.95 -20.91 24.06
C LEU A 32 11.06 -19.88 24.37
N GLN A 33 11.72 -19.32 23.36
CA GLN A 33 12.76 -18.29 23.54
C GLN A 33 12.20 -17.04 24.21
N VAL A 34 11.05 -16.55 23.71
CA VAL A 34 10.37 -15.38 24.28
C VAL A 34 9.83 -15.69 25.68
N TYR A 35 9.26 -16.89 25.89
CA TYR A 35 8.85 -17.32 27.23
C TYR A 35 10.01 -17.29 28.24
N TYR A 36 11.18 -17.81 27.88
CA TYR A 36 12.34 -17.82 28.77
C TYR A 36 12.96 -16.43 28.94
N HIS A 37 12.77 -15.50 28.00
CA HIS A 37 13.12 -14.10 28.20
C HIS A 37 12.29 -13.49 29.34
N HIS A 38 10.97 -13.61 29.26
CA HIS A 38 10.04 -13.14 30.31
C HIS A 38 10.31 -13.81 31.67
N HIS A 39 10.55 -15.12 31.69
CA HIS A 39 10.72 -15.84 32.94
C HIS A 39 12.10 -15.66 33.58
N ASN A 40 13.18 -15.69 32.80
CA ASN A 40 14.55 -15.69 33.33
C ASN A 40 15.13 -14.27 33.41
N ASN A 41 14.88 -13.42 32.41
CA ASN A 41 15.51 -12.10 32.33
C ASN A 41 14.64 -11.05 33.05
N GLU A 42 13.34 -11.06 32.81
CA GLU A 42 12.39 -10.12 33.42
C GLU A 42 11.85 -10.60 34.77
N LYS A 43 12.23 -11.82 35.19
CA LYS A 43 11.90 -12.44 36.49
C LYS A 43 10.38 -12.53 36.78
N LEU A 44 9.56 -12.58 35.74
CA LEU A 44 8.11 -12.76 35.88
C LEU A 44 7.78 -14.17 36.39
N THR A 45 6.62 -14.31 37.06
CA THR A 45 6.16 -15.64 37.46
C THR A 45 5.89 -16.51 36.23
N LYS A 46 5.86 -17.83 36.41
CA LYS A 46 5.57 -18.75 35.29
C LYS A 46 4.24 -18.45 34.62
N THR A 47 3.21 -18.11 35.40
CA THR A 47 1.86 -17.83 34.91
C THR A 47 1.81 -16.51 34.14
N GLU A 48 2.50 -15.48 34.63
CA GLU A 48 2.60 -14.19 33.94
C GLU A 48 3.40 -14.31 32.65
N SER A 49 4.55 -15.00 32.70
CA SER A 49 5.41 -15.22 31.53
C SER A 49 4.67 -15.94 30.40
N VAL A 50 3.85 -16.95 30.72
CA VAL A 50 2.99 -17.62 29.73
C VAL A 50 1.97 -16.64 29.15
N THR A 51 1.27 -15.87 30.00
CA THR A 51 0.21 -14.94 29.56
C THR A 51 0.76 -13.86 28.63
N VAL A 52 1.88 -13.22 28.99
CA VAL A 52 2.52 -12.18 28.17
C VAL A 52 2.95 -12.74 26.82
N THR A 53 3.63 -13.89 26.83
CA THR A 53 4.07 -14.55 25.58
C THR A 53 2.89 -14.92 24.68
N VAL A 54 1.77 -15.41 25.24
CA VAL A 54 0.58 -15.74 24.44
C VAL A 54 -0.03 -14.49 23.81
N ARG A 55 -0.09 -13.36 24.53
CA ARG A 55 -0.62 -12.11 23.97
C ARG A 55 0.19 -11.64 22.78
N GLU A 56 1.51 -11.67 22.87
CA GLU A 56 2.40 -11.30 21.75
C GLU A 56 2.23 -12.25 20.55
N VAL A 57 2.10 -13.56 20.80
CA VAL A 57 1.81 -14.52 19.73
C VAL A 57 0.45 -14.22 19.08
N CYS A 58 -0.59 -13.93 19.88
CA CYS A 58 -1.91 -13.56 19.36
C CYS A 58 -1.85 -12.29 18.48
N GLU A 59 -1.04 -11.29 18.84
CA GLU A 59 -0.86 -10.09 18.01
C GLU A 59 -0.23 -10.41 16.65
N ILE A 60 0.71 -11.34 16.59
CA ILE A 60 1.33 -11.78 15.32
C ILE A 60 0.30 -12.48 14.43
N TRP A 61 -0.52 -13.35 15.02
CA TRP A 61 -1.59 -14.05 14.31
C TRP A 61 -2.70 -13.10 13.85
N ALA A 62 -3.04 -12.10 14.66
CA ALA A 62 -3.98 -11.03 14.31
C ALA A 62 -3.45 -10.18 13.15
N ARG A 63 -2.17 -9.82 13.17
CA ARG A 63 -1.49 -9.14 12.04
C ARG A 63 -1.49 -9.99 10.77
N ALA A 64 -1.41 -11.31 10.91
CA ALA A 64 -1.54 -12.25 9.79
C ALA A 64 -3.00 -12.46 9.31
N ARG A 65 -3.99 -11.85 9.98
CA ARG A 65 -5.44 -12.00 9.71
C ARG A 65 -5.92 -13.45 9.79
N VAL A 66 -5.24 -14.28 10.58
CA VAL A 66 -5.64 -15.67 10.80
C VAL A 66 -6.40 -15.76 12.12
N PRO A 67 -7.64 -16.26 12.15
CA PRO A 67 -8.39 -16.43 13.40
C PRO A 67 -7.66 -17.39 14.33
N SER A 68 -7.34 -16.94 15.55
CA SER A 68 -6.74 -17.80 16.57
C SER A 68 -7.81 -18.51 17.40
N ALA A 69 -7.41 -19.57 18.09
CA ALA A 69 -8.18 -20.19 19.16
C ALA A 69 -8.31 -19.23 20.35
N GLU A 70 -9.20 -19.57 21.30
CA GLU A 70 -9.36 -18.80 22.52
C GLU A 70 -8.08 -18.76 23.36
N GLU A 71 -7.77 -17.59 23.93
CA GLU A 71 -6.53 -17.32 24.70
C GLU A 71 -6.29 -18.37 25.79
N ARG A 72 -7.34 -18.84 26.46
CA ARG A 72 -7.26 -19.88 27.51
C ARG A 72 -6.68 -21.20 26.98
N ASN A 73 -7.07 -21.61 25.77
CA ASN A 73 -6.59 -22.84 25.14
C ASN A 73 -5.13 -22.70 24.71
N ILE A 74 -4.75 -21.51 24.25
CA ILE A 74 -3.37 -21.20 23.85
C ILE A 74 -2.46 -21.18 25.07
N ILE A 75 -2.90 -20.56 26.18
CA ILE A 75 -2.21 -20.58 27.48
C ILE A 75 -2.00 -22.02 27.95
N HIS A 76 -3.03 -22.87 27.86
CA HIS A 76 -2.91 -24.28 28.23
C HIS A 76 -1.89 -25.01 27.35
N LYS A 77 -1.93 -24.78 26.04
CA LYS A 77 -0.96 -25.36 25.08
C LYS A 77 0.48 -24.94 25.39
N LEU A 78 0.72 -23.67 25.71
CA LEU A 78 2.06 -23.18 26.06
C LEU A 78 2.54 -23.76 27.41
N LYS A 79 1.66 -23.88 28.41
CA LYS A 79 2.02 -24.54 29.69
C LYS A 79 2.49 -25.98 29.47
N LEU A 80 1.74 -26.77 28.70
CA LEU A 80 2.11 -28.15 28.36
C LEU A 80 3.46 -28.21 27.63
N LEU A 81 3.71 -27.26 26.71
CA LEU A 81 4.97 -27.18 25.98
C LEU A 81 6.16 -26.88 26.91
N VAL A 82 6.02 -25.91 27.82
CA VAL A 82 7.05 -25.55 28.80
C VAL A 82 7.34 -26.72 29.75
N ASP A 83 6.30 -27.44 30.21
CA ASP A 83 6.46 -28.61 31.08
C ASP A 83 7.13 -29.78 30.33
N LYS A 84 6.77 -30.00 29.05
CA LYS A 84 7.44 -30.98 28.17
C LYS A 84 8.92 -30.64 28.02
N HIS A 85 9.26 -29.39 27.70
CA HIS A 85 10.63 -28.91 27.58
C HIS A 85 11.42 -29.12 28.89
N ARG A 86 10.86 -28.71 30.03
CA ARG A 86 11.50 -28.87 31.34
C ARG A 86 11.77 -30.34 31.70
N THR A 87 10.86 -31.23 31.34
CA THR A 87 10.99 -32.68 31.56
C THR A 87 12.12 -33.27 30.73
N VAL A 88 12.25 -32.85 29.46
CA VAL A 88 13.37 -33.22 28.59
C VAL A 88 14.70 -32.72 29.19
N CYS A 89 14.76 -31.49 29.70
CA CYS A 89 15.97 -30.91 30.29
C CYS A 89 16.38 -31.50 31.66
N ARG A 90 15.45 -32.05 32.46
CA ARG A 90 15.72 -32.50 33.85
C ARG A 90 16.39 -33.88 33.93
N ASN A 91 16.22 -34.73 32.92
CA ASN A 91 16.71 -36.12 32.93
C ASN A 91 18.20 -36.21 32.50
N LYS A 92 19.09 -35.59 33.28
CA LYS A 92 20.53 -35.48 32.97
C LYS A 92 21.32 -36.79 33.15
N THR A 93 20.79 -37.77 33.89
CA THR A 93 21.58 -38.90 34.46
C THR A 93 21.22 -40.32 33.99
N CYS A 94 20.53 -40.51 32.85
CA CYS A 94 20.29 -41.86 32.32
C CYS A 94 20.41 -41.90 30.78
N GLY A 95 21.51 -42.45 30.28
CA GLY A 95 21.92 -42.42 28.87
C GLY A 95 21.47 -43.66 28.08
N GLY A 96 20.17 -43.78 27.82
CA GLY A 96 19.61 -44.83 26.95
C GLY A 96 19.26 -44.32 25.54
N THR A 97 19.26 -45.20 24.54
CA THR A 97 18.82 -44.94 23.14
C THR A 97 17.42 -44.33 23.06
N ALA A 98 16.52 -44.71 23.97
CA ALA A 98 15.18 -44.13 24.09
C ALA A 98 15.18 -42.63 24.47
N LYS A 99 16.22 -42.13 25.15
CA LYS A 99 16.37 -40.71 25.46
C LYS A 99 16.72 -39.91 24.20
N MET A 100 17.69 -40.39 23.42
CA MET A 100 18.09 -39.76 22.16
C MET A 100 16.92 -39.68 21.18
N ALA A 101 16.07 -40.72 21.13
CA ALA A 101 14.84 -40.68 20.33
C ALA A 101 13.84 -39.62 20.84
N ARG A 102 13.66 -39.46 22.17
CA ARG A 102 12.77 -38.44 22.75
C ARG A 102 13.29 -37.02 22.56
N GLU A 103 14.59 -36.80 22.72
CA GLU A 103 15.25 -35.51 22.47
C GLU A 103 15.20 -35.16 20.98
N SER A 104 15.47 -36.12 20.10
CA SER A 104 15.37 -35.94 18.65
C SER A 104 13.93 -35.65 18.19
N ASN A 105 12.94 -36.35 18.75
CA ASN A 105 11.52 -36.09 18.44
C ASN A 105 11.09 -34.71 18.95
N PHE A 106 11.54 -34.30 20.14
CA PHE A 106 11.25 -32.97 20.66
C PHE A 106 11.91 -31.87 19.83
N GLU A 107 13.17 -32.07 19.41
CA GLU A 107 13.89 -31.15 18.53
C GLU A 107 13.23 -31.03 17.15
N ALA A 108 12.67 -32.12 16.62
CA ALA A 108 11.87 -32.08 15.38
C ALA A 108 10.60 -31.23 15.57
N ASP A 109 9.89 -31.39 16.70
CA ASP A 109 8.72 -30.58 17.05
C ASP A 109 9.06 -29.08 17.26
N MET A 110 10.31 -28.76 17.64
CA MET A 110 10.73 -27.38 17.97
C MET A 110 10.75 -26.45 16.76
N ASN A 111 11.09 -26.95 15.57
CA ASN A 111 11.12 -26.15 14.34
C ASN A 111 9.74 -26.05 13.67
N GLY A 112 8.76 -26.82 14.15
CA GLY A 112 7.38 -26.78 13.68
C GLY A 112 6.66 -25.48 14.05
N LEU A 113 5.57 -25.21 13.33
CA LEU A 113 4.67 -24.09 13.59
C LEU A 113 4.01 -24.25 14.97
N PHE A 114 4.06 -23.21 15.81
CA PHE A 114 3.23 -23.16 17.01
C PHE A 114 1.78 -22.81 16.62
N ASP A 115 1.06 -23.82 16.14
CA ASP A 115 -0.26 -23.63 15.53
C ASP A 115 -1.32 -23.25 16.58
N ILE A 116 -1.78 -22.00 16.54
CA ILE A 116 -2.88 -21.51 17.40
C ILE A 116 -4.11 -21.15 16.58
N ALA A 117 -4.23 -21.65 15.34
CA ALA A 117 -5.38 -21.38 14.49
C ALA A 117 -6.67 -21.87 15.16
N HIS A 118 -7.76 -21.14 14.94
CA HIS A 118 -9.10 -21.62 15.27
C HIS A 118 -9.37 -22.95 14.53
N HIS A 119 -10.12 -23.87 15.15
CA HIS A 119 -10.41 -25.20 14.55
C HIS A 119 -11.06 -25.07 13.16
N ASP A 120 -11.91 -24.06 12.99
CA ASP A 120 -12.58 -23.70 11.74
C ASP A 120 -11.93 -22.52 10.99
N ALA A 121 -10.63 -22.24 11.22
CA ALA A 121 -9.94 -21.10 10.61
C ALA A 121 -10.01 -21.13 9.07
N VAL A 122 -9.90 -22.30 8.46
CA VAL A 122 -9.88 -22.48 6.99
C VAL A 122 -11.18 -21.98 6.34
N ASN A 123 -12.33 -22.18 6.97
CA ASN A 123 -13.63 -21.77 6.44
C ASN A 123 -14.00 -20.33 6.84
N ARG A 124 -13.49 -19.84 7.98
CA ARG A 124 -13.69 -18.44 8.42
C ARG A 124 -12.87 -17.43 7.63
N ILE A 125 -11.74 -17.84 7.07
CA ILE A 125 -10.91 -16.96 6.25
C ILE A 125 -11.60 -16.73 4.90
N LYS A 126 -12.18 -15.54 4.72
CA LYS A 126 -12.84 -15.13 3.46
C LYS A 126 -11.85 -14.86 2.31
N ILE A 127 -10.58 -14.61 2.64
CA ILE A 127 -9.53 -14.24 1.69
C ILE A 127 -8.74 -15.50 1.35
N GLU A 128 -8.90 -16.02 0.14
CA GLU A 128 -8.26 -17.27 -0.30
C GLU A 128 -6.73 -17.25 -0.10
N GLU A 129 -6.08 -16.09 -0.25
CA GLU A 129 -4.63 -15.95 -0.04
C GLU A 129 -4.19 -16.10 1.42
N ASP A 130 -5.03 -15.69 2.38
CA ASP A 130 -4.74 -15.86 3.82
C ASP A 130 -4.97 -17.33 4.23
N ARG A 131 -5.86 -18.03 3.52
CA ARG A 131 -6.07 -19.48 3.65
C ARG A 131 -4.90 -20.27 3.10
N VAL A 132 -4.40 -19.90 1.91
CA VAL A 132 -3.18 -20.49 1.32
C VAL A 132 -1.96 -20.21 2.20
N PHE A 133 -1.83 -19.00 2.76
CA PHE A 133 -0.74 -18.69 3.70
C PHE A 133 -0.69 -19.64 4.91
N LEU A 134 -1.84 -19.91 5.53
CA LEU A 134 -1.90 -20.83 6.66
C LEU A 134 -1.54 -22.27 6.25
N ALA A 135 -1.92 -22.69 5.03
CA ALA A 135 -1.56 -23.99 4.49
C ALA A 135 -0.05 -24.11 4.23
N ASP A 136 0.56 -23.11 3.59
CA ASP A 136 2.00 -23.08 3.29
C ASP A 136 2.84 -23.11 4.58
N GLN A 137 2.46 -22.35 5.60
CA GLN A 137 3.17 -22.36 6.89
C GLN A 137 3.08 -23.71 7.63
N ARG A 138 2.04 -24.50 7.37
CA ARG A 138 1.88 -25.86 7.91
C ARG A 138 2.67 -26.90 7.11
N THR A 139 2.91 -26.70 5.81
CA THR A 139 3.57 -27.67 4.91
C THR A 139 5.07 -27.43 4.75
N GLU A 140 5.52 -26.19 4.56
CA GLU A 140 6.94 -25.82 4.36
C GLU A 140 7.80 -26.22 5.58
N ARG A 141 7.24 -26.16 6.80
CA ARG A 141 8.00 -26.43 8.02
C ARG A 141 7.96 -27.88 8.48
N ASN A 142 7.05 -28.69 7.95
CA ASN A 142 6.98 -30.12 8.19
C ASN A 142 7.88 -30.93 7.23
N SER A 143 8.37 -30.31 6.15
CA SER A 143 9.21 -30.96 5.14
C SER A 143 10.71 -30.95 5.47
N ASP A 144 11.16 -30.15 6.44
CA ASP A 144 12.55 -30.09 6.92
C ASP A 144 12.99 -31.29 7.80
N THR A 145 12.17 -32.35 7.90
CA THR A 145 12.51 -33.56 8.68
C THR A 145 13.46 -34.51 7.95
N GLN A 146 13.94 -34.19 6.73
CA GLN A 146 15.00 -34.95 6.05
C GLN A 146 16.29 -34.13 6.02
N GLY A 147 17.26 -34.59 6.80
CA GLY A 147 18.33 -33.76 7.31
C GLY A 147 19.33 -33.22 6.29
N GLN A 148 19.68 -31.95 6.45
CA GLN A 148 21.03 -31.45 6.23
C GLN A 148 21.38 -30.44 7.33
N THR A 149 22.49 -30.71 8.02
CA THR A 149 23.07 -29.87 9.07
C THR A 149 23.57 -28.56 8.45
N GLN A 150 22.81 -27.47 8.57
CA GLN A 150 23.26 -26.17 8.08
C GLN A 150 24.32 -25.57 9.00
N GLN A 151 25.49 -25.27 8.44
CA GLN A 151 26.55 -24.50 9.09
C GLN A 151 26.04 -23.08 9.40
N LYS A 152 26.19 -22.66 10.65
CA LYS A 152 25.96 -21.27 11.10
C LYS A 152 26.88 -20.31 10.33
N ARG A 153 26.32 -19.46 9.46
CA ARG A 153 26.94 -18.21 8.99
C ARG A 153 25.90 -17.09 8.83
N ALA A 154 26.40 -15.87 9.06
CA ALA A 154 25.72 -14.60 9.30
C ALA A 154 24.26 -14.50 8.82
N LYS A 155 23.33 -14.41 9.79
CA LYS A 155 21.98 -13.89 9.57
C LYS A 155 22.10 -12.43 9.15
N ILE A 156 22.02 -12.16 7.86
CA ILE A 156 21.61 -10.85 7.38
C ILE A 156 20.18 -10.68 7.88
N SER A 157 19.96 -9.65 8.70
CA SER A 157 18.63 -9.17 9.05
C SER A 157 17.88 -8.85 7.76
N VAL A 158 16.99 -9.76 7.34
CA VAL A 158 16.15 -9.63 6.14
C VAL A 158 15.07 -8.59 6.42
N ASN A 159 15.46 -7.32 6.50
CA ASN A 159 14.52 -6.23 6.33
C ASN A 159 14.09 -6.21 4.86
N GLU A 160 12.86 -6.68 4.64
CA GLU A 160 12.06 -6.59 3.41
C GLU A 160 12.67 -7.21 2.14
N ALA A 161 12.39 -8.51 1.92
CA ALA A 161 12.64 -9.19 0.63
C ALA A 161 12.00 -8.48 -0.59
N VAL A 162 11.05 -7.56 -0.36
CA VAL A 162 10.48 -6.67 -1.38
C VAL A 162 10.55 -5.23 -0.87
N SER A 163 11.49 -4.45 -1.40
CA SER A 163 11.62 -3.02 -1.09
C SER A 163 10.44 -2.21 -1.67
N PRO A 164 10.18 -0.99 -1.16
CA PRO A 164 9.15 -0.10 -1.73
C PRO A 164 9.33 0.13 -3.23
N GLN A 165 10.58 0.32 -3.65
CA GLN A 165 10.96 0.54 -5.04
C GLN A 165 10.62 -0.66 -5.93
N LEU A 166 10.97 -1.87 -5.48
CA LEU A 166 10.65 -3.10 -6.20
C LEU A 166 9.13 -3.33 -6.25
N ALA A 167 8.41 -3.06 -5.16
CA ALA A 167 6.96 -3.14 -5.13
C ALA A 167 6.31 -2.19 -6.14
N ALA A 168 6.76 -0.93 -6.21
CA ALA A 168 6.26 0.06 -7.16
C ALA A 168 6.52 -0.33 -8.62
N ALA A 169 7.68 -0.93 -8.92
CA ALA A 169 8.00 -1.44 -10.25
C ALA A 169 7.09 -2.61 -10.66
N LEU A 170 6.86 -3.56 -9.76
CA LEU A 170 5.92 -4.68 -9.96
C LEU A 170 4.48 -4.19 -10.14
N ASP A 171 4.08 -3.19 -9.36
CA ASP A 171 2.77 -2.55 -9.47
C ASP A 171 2.59 -1.86 -10.82
N ARG A 172 3.53 -1.01 -11.23
CA ARG A 172 3.46 -0.32 -12.53
C ARG A 172 3.39 -1.28 -13.72
N THR A 173 4.11 -2.38 -13.65
CA THR A 173 4.18 -3.41 -14.71
C THR A 173 3.02 -4.40 -14.64
N SER A 174 2.07 -4.22 -13.71
CA SER A 174 0.89 -5.08 -13.54
C SER A 174 1.24 -6.53 -13.24
N VAL A 175 2.37 -6.77 -12.57
CA VAL A 175 2.84 -8.12 -12.21
C VAL A 175 2.07 -8.61 -10.99
N SER A 176 1.37 -9.75 -11.14
CA SER A 176 0.60 -10.36 -10.05
C SER A 176 1.51 -10.83 -8.90
N ASN A 177 0.97 -11.06 -7.71
CA ASN A 177 1.79 -11.57 -6.59
C ASN A 177 2.40 -12.95 -6.89
N ARG A 178 1.70 -13.76 -7.69
CA ARG A 178 2.16 -15.07 -8.13
C ARG A 178 3.29 -14.93 -9.14
N ASP A 179 3.14 -14.09 -10.14
CA ASP A 179 4.17 -13.84 -11.14
C ASP A 179 5.41 -13.19 -10.52
N ALA A 180 5.21 -12.28 -9.56
CA ALA A 180 6.28 -11.68 -8.79
C ALA A 180 7.09 -12.76 -8.04
N ALA A 181 6.43 -13.75 -7.43
CA ALA A 181 7.13 -14.84 -6.75
C ALA A 181 8.07 -15.61 -7.71
N TYR A 182 7.59 -15.95 -8.91
CA TYR A 182 8.42 -16.62 -9.93
C TYR A 182 9.59 -15.74 -10.40
N ILE A 183 9.32 -14.47 -10.69
CA ILE A 183 10.34 -13.51 -11.17
C ILE A 183 11.43 -13.31 -10.11
N LEU A 184 11.03 -13.07 -8.86
CA LEU A 184 11.97 -12.82 -7.77
C LEU A 184 12.79 -14.06 -7.43
N HIS A 185 12.18 -15.25 -7.49
CA HIS A 185 12.90 -16.50 -7.32
C HIS A 185 13.98 -16.70 -8.40
N ALA A 186 13.61 -16.55 -9.68
CA ALA A 186 14.55 -16.68 -10.79
C ALA A 186 15.68 -15.64 -10.73
N ALA A 187 15.36 -14.39 -10.37
CA ALA A 187 16.35 -13.33 -10.19
C ALA A 187 17.31 -13.66 -9.02
N ALA A 188 16.79 -14.11 -7.88
CA ALA A 188 17.61 -14.48 -6.73
C ALA A 188 18.62 -15.59 -7.07
N MET A 189 18.17 -16.63 -7.79
CA MET A 189 19.03 -17.72 -8.26
C MET A 189 20.12 -17.23 -9.22
N THR A 190 19.81 -16.27 -10.08
CA THR A 190 20.75 -15.73 -11.08
C THR A 190 21.82 -14.84 -10.44
N TYR A 191 21.43 -14.00 -9.47
CA TYR A 191 22.33 -13.04 -8.83
C TYR A 191 22.97 -13.56 -7.53
N GLY A 192 23.04 -14.88 -7.35
CA GLY A 192 23.81 -15.52 -6.28
C GLY A 192 23.24 -15.34 -4.87
N GLN A 193 21.96 -14.99 -4.73
CA GLN A 193 21.28 -14.99 -3.43
C GLN A 193 20.73 -16.40 -3.16
N ASN A 194 21.10 -16.98 -2.02
CA ASN A 194 20.63 -18.29 -1.62
C ASN A 194 19.11 -18.28 -1.39
N ALA A 195 18.35 -18.89 -2.29
CA ALA A 195 16.89 -19.06 -2.23
C ALA A 195 16.32 -19.54 -0.87
N PRO A 196 16.99 -20.39 -0.07
CA PRO A 196 16.47 -20.85 1.22
C PRO A 196 16.32 -19.75 2.30
N GLY A 197 17.04 -18.63 2.18
CA GLY A 197 16.97 -17.51 3.14
C GLY A 197 15.92 -16.45 2.80
N MET A 198 15.38 -16.49 1.58
CA MET A 198 14.44 -15.49 1.06
C MET A 198 13.05 -16.10 1.05
N SER A 199 12.27 -15.90 2.13
CA SER A 199 10.86 -16.32 2.18
C SER A 199 10.03 -15.47 1.19
N LEU A 200 10.01 -15.90 -0.07
CA LEU A 200 9.26 -15.31 -1.18
C LEU A 200 7.88 -15.97 -1.38
N SER A 201 7.19 -16.28 -0.28
CA SER A 201 5.81 -16.75 -0.42
C SER A 201 4.94 -15.67 -1.05
N VAL A 202 3.97 -16.09 -1.88
CA VAL A 202 3.02 -15.20 -2.56
C VAL A 202 2.32 -14.28 -1.55
N SER A 203 1.99 -14.82 -0.38
CA SER A 203 1.33 -14.08 0.70
C SER A 203 2.25 -13.07 1.39
N SER A 204 3.53 -13.37 1.55
CA SER A 204 4.52 -12.40 2.05
C SER A 204 4.64 -11.20 1.09
N ILE A 205 4.81 -11.47 -0.21
CA ILE A 205 4.87 -10.45 -1.26
C ILE A 205 3.62 -9.56 -1.25
N ARG A 206 2.43 -10.18 -1.15
CA ARG A 206 1.15 -9.46 -1.09
C ARG A 206 1.09 -8.51 0.11
N ARG A 207 1.43 -8.98 1.31
CA ARG A 207 1.38 -8.18 2.54
C ARG A 207 2.34 -7.01 2.45
N THR A 208 3.58 -7.27 2.04
CA THR A 208 4.62 -6.24 1.89
C THR A 208 4.22 -5.20 0.84
N ARG A 209 3.71 -5.61 -0.33
CA ARG A 209 3.18 -4.68 -1.34
C ARG A 209 2.00 -3.87 -0.80
N SER A 210 1.07 -4.48 -0.08
CA SER A 210 -0.07 -3.76 0.52
C SER A 210 0.39 -2.69 1.51
N LYS A 211 1.34 -3.03 2.39
CA LYS A 211 1.95 -2.09 3.35
C LYS A 211 2.61 -0.93 2.60
N HIS A 212 3.43 -1.23 1.60
CA HIS A 212 4.14 -0.22 0.80
C HIS A 212 3.19 0.69 0.03
N ARG A 213 2.09 0.16 -0.51
CA ARG A 213 1.06 0.99 -1.17
C ARG A 213 0.44 1.99 -0.21
N THR A 214 0.02 1.54 0.97
CA THR A 214 -0.58 2.44 1.97
C THR A 214 0.41 3.51 2.43
N GLN A 215 1.65 3.12 2.71
CA GLN A 215 2.69 4.07 3.13
C GLN A 215 2.99 5.09 2.02
N ALA A 216 3.26 4.62 0.80
CA ALA A 216 3.56 5.49 -0.33
C ALA A 216 2.41 6.45 -0.65
N ALA A 217 1.16 6.01 -0.54
CA ALA A 217 0.01 6.90 -0.73
C ALA A 217 -0.07 7.98 0.36
N ALA A 218 0.26 7.66 1.61
CA ALA A 218 0.33 8.63 2.70
C ALA A 218 1.47 9.64 2.47
N ASP A 219 2.65 9.17 2.07
CA ASP A 219 3.82 10.01 1.78
C ASP A 219 3.56 10.95 0.60
N VAL A 220 2.92 10.43 -0.45
CA VAL A 220 2.52 11.22 -1.62
C VAL A 220 1.52 12.31 -1.25
N LYS A 221 0.59 12.01 -0.33
CA LYS A 221 -0.40 12.98 0.14
C LYS A 221 0.24 14.06 1.01
N SER A 222 1.15 13.69 1.91
CA SER A 222 1.83 14.65 2.81
C SER A 222 2.81 15.55 2.07
N ALA A 223 3.49 15.03 1.03
CA ALA A 223 4.46 15.78 0.22
C ALA A 223 3.81 16.68 -0.85
N PHE A 224 2.49 16.58 -1.08
CA PHE A 224 1.81 17.36 -2.10
C PHE A 224 1.74 18.85 -1.73
N ASN A 225 2.27 19.71 -2.60
CA ASN A 225 2.14 21.16 -2.44
C ASN A 225 0.68 21.58 -2.70
N ARG A 226 0.06 22.17 -1.67
CA ARG A 226 -1.33 22.63 -1.69
C ARG A 226 -1.47 24.08 -2.13
N ASP A 227 -0.35 24.76 -2.39
CA ASP A 227 -0.33 26.18 -2.71
C ASP A 227 -0.81 26.47 -4.14
N GLY A 228 -1.41 27.65 -4.27
CA GLY A 228 -1.75 28.26 -5.54
C GLY A 228 -3.22 28.08 -5.92
N PRO A 229 -3.67 28.80 -6.95
CA PRO A 229 -4.95 28.53 -7.56
C PRO A 229 -4.91 27.18 -8.28
N LEU A 230 -5.72 26.23 -7.80
CA LEU A 230 -5.82 24.89 -8.32
C LEU A 230 -7.11 24.71 -9.12
N VAL A 231 -7.04 23.97 -10.22
CA VAL A 231 -8.19 23.60 -11.05
C VAL A 231 -8.43 22.11 -10.95
N ILE A 232 -9.68 21.75 -10.69
CA ILE A 232 -10.11 20.35 -10.65
C ILE A 232 -10.59 19.93 -12.03
N HIS A 233 -10.15 18.76 -12.44
CA HIS A 233 -10.58 18.06 -13.63
C HIS A 233 -11.21 16.75 -13.20
N PHE A 234 -12.38 16.45 -13.73
CA PHE A 234 -12.97 15.13 -13.56
C PHE A 234 -13.48 14.57 -14.87
N ASP A 235 -13.35 13.25 -15.00
CA ASP A 235 -13.89 12.47 -16.11
C ASP A 235 -14.38 11.12 -15.59
N GLY A 236 -15.45 10.61 -16.19
CA GLY A 236 -16.17 9.42 -15.74
C GLY A 236 -16.14 8.30 -16.78
N LYS A 237 -16.10 7.05 -16.33
CA LYS A 237 -16.24 5.89 -17.21
C LYS A 237 -16.88 4.71 -16.51
N LEU A 238 -17.91 4.16 -17.14
CA LEU A 238 -18.46 2.85 -16.78
C LEU A 238 -17.46 1.73 -17.05
N LEU A 239 -17.01 1.07 -15.99
CA LEU A 239 -16.11 -0.07 -16.04
C LEU A 239 -16.74 -1.32 -15.40
N PRO A 240 -16.32 -2.54 -15.78
CA PRO A 240 -16.82 -3.75 -15.13
C PRO A 240 -16.52 -3.77 -13.63
N SER A 241 -17.43 -4.33 -12.83
CA SER A 241 -17.24 -4.40 -11.38
C SER A 241 -15.95 -5.13 -10.98
N ILE A 242 -15.27 -4.55 -9.99
CA ILE A 242 -14.01 -5.06 -9.44
C ILE A 242 -14.22 -6.39 -8.69
N ALA A 243 -15.40 -6.56 -8.08
CA ALA A 243 -15.78 -7.79 -7.38
C ALA A 243 -16.02 -8.98 -8.33
N GLY A 244 -16.16 -8.71 -9.63
CA GLY A 244 -16.58 -9.69 -10.63
C GLY A 244 -18.10 -9.79 -10.73
N GLY A 245 -18.60 -10.04 -11.94
CA GLY A 245 -20.04 -10.12 -12.24
C GLY A 245 -20.43 -9.24 -13.44
N PRO A 246 -21.71 -9.28 -13.86
CA PRO A 246 -22.22 -8.51 -14.99
C PRO A 246 -22.40 -7.02 -14.69
N GLY A 247 -22.31 -6.62 -13.42
CA GLY A 247 -22.47 -5.23 -12.99
C GLY A 247 -21.37 -4.32 -13.54
N LYS A 248 -21.76 -3.10 -13.94
CA LYS A 248 -20.84 -2.01 -14.26
C LYS A 248 -20.84 -1.01 -13.10
N GLU A 249 -19.68 -0.41 -12.88
CA GLU A 249 -19.42 0.58 -11.85
C GLU A 249 -18.95 1.85 -12.53
N ASP A 250 -19.51 2.98 -12.14
CA ASP A 250 -19.07 4.27 -12.65
C ASP A 250 -17.82 4.69 -11.87
N LEU A 251 -16.70 4.84 -12.55
CA LEU A 251 -15.46 5.33 -11.96
C LEU A 251 -15.21 6.75 -12.44
N VAL A 252 -15.00 7.67 -11.50
CA VAL A 252 -14.70 9.07 -11.82
C VAL A 252 -13.27 9.36 -11.43
N ALA A 253 -12.41 9.69 -12.38
CA ALA A 253 -11.07 10.19 -12.08
C ALA A 253 -11.16 11.66 -11.64
N ILE A 254 -10.63 11.99 -10.45
CA ILE A 254 -10.56 13.35 -9.93
C ILE A 254 -9.10 13.77 -9.87
N ILE A 255 -8.75 14.80 -10.63
CA ILE A 255 -7.39 15.29 -10.80
C ILE A 255 -7.35 16.77 -10.50
N VAL A 256 -6.27 17.22 -9.89
CA VAL A 256 -6.00 18.64 -9.69
C VAL A 256 -4.80 19.08 -10.52
N THR A 257 -4.88 20.27 -11.10
CA THR A 257 -3.78 20.92 -11.82
C THR A 257 -3.56 22.32 -11.26
N GLY A 258 -2.30 22.71 -11.11
CA GLY A 258 -1.89 24.07 -10.79
C GLY A 258 -0.64 24.44 -11.61
N LEU A 259 0.05 25.50 -11.21
CA LEU A 259 1.10 26.13 -12.01
C LEU A 259 2.20 25.16 -12.48
N THR A 260 2.70 24.36 -11.56
CA THR A 260 3.75 23.36 -11.80
C THR A 260 3.32 21.96 -11.41
N THR A 261 2.06 21.79 -11.02
CA THR A 261 1.58 20.57 -10.38
C THR A 261 0.42 19.96 -11.15
N GLU A 262 0.46 18.65 -11.28
CA GLU A 262 -0.67 17.85 -11.73
C GLU A 262 -0.72 16.63 -10.85
N LYS A 263 -1.88 16.31 -10.30
CA LYS A 263 -2.01 15.24 -9.31
C LYS A 263 -3.34 14.54 -9.39
N LEU A 264 -3.31 13.22 -9.57
CA LEU A 264 -4.47 12.37 -9.36
C LEU A 264 -4.80 12.31 -7.86
N LEU A 265 -6.00 12.75 -7.47
CA LEU A 265 -6.45 12.75 -6.08
C LEU A 265 -7.09 11.43 -5.70
N ALA A 266 -8.05 10.96 -6.52
CA ALA A 266 -8.77 9.72 -6.32
C ALA A 266 -9.46 9.26 -7.61
N ILE A 267 -9.86 7.99 -7.65
CA ILE A 267 -10.76 7.44 -8.67
C ILE A 267 -11.94 6.74 -7.97
N PRO A 268 -12.83 7.46 -7.27
CA PRO A 268 -13.92 6.84 -6.54
C PRO A 268 -14.91 6.10 -7.45
N LYS A 269 -15.46 5.02 -6.91
CA LYS A 269 -16.66 4.38 -7.43
C LYS A 269 -17.90 5.19 -7.06
N VAL A 270 -18.73 5.48 -8.06
CA VAL A 270 -20.00 6.19 -7.91
C VAL A 270 -21.14 5.22 -8.27
N VAL A 271 -22.18 5.17 -7.43
CA VAL A 271 -23.24 4.15 -7.49
C VAL A 271 -24.31 4.48 -8.56
N GLN A 272 -24.40 5.74 -9.00
CA GLN A 272 -25.33 6.22 -10.03
C GLN A 272 -24.71 7.40 -10.79
N GLU A 273 -24.87 7.45 -12.12
CA GLU A 273 -24.35 8.51 -13.02
C GLU A 273 -25.02 9.89 -12.81
N THR A 274 -25.52 10.21 -11.62
CA THR A 274 -26.08 11.53 -11.36
C THR A 274 -24.96 12.51 -11.05
N GLY A 275 -24.98 13.69 -11.70
CA GLY A 275 -23.97 14.73 -11.48
C GLY A 275 -23.83 15.15 -10.02
N GLU A 276 -24.88 14.98 -9.21
CA GLU A 276 -24.85 15.22 -7.76
C GLU A 276 -23.91 14.26 -7.02
N GLN A 277 -23.93 12.96 -7.33
CA GLN A 277 -23.07 11.98 -6.66
C GLN A 277 -21.60 12.17 -7.07
N ILE A 278 -21.36 12.53 -8.33
CA ILE A 278 -20.04 12.91 -8.83
C ILE A 278 -19.54 14.14 -8.08
N ALA A 279 -20.36 15.18 -7.95
CA ALA A 279 -20.02 16.40 -7.22
C ALA A 279 -19.74 16.12 -5.74
N LYS A 280 -20.54 15.24 -5.10
CA LYS A 280 -20.32 14.81 -3.72
C LYS A 280 -18.98 14.08 -3.54
N ALA A 281 -18.69 13.11 -4.40
CA ALA A 281 -17.43 12.38 -4.36
C ALA A 281 -16.21 13.31 -4.59
N ALA A 282 -16.35 14.28 -5.49
CA ALA A 282 -15.36 15.33 -5.70
C ALA A 282 -15.17 16.19 -4.44
N ALA A 283 -16.25 16.69 -3.83
CA ALA A 283 -16.21 17.49 -2.62
C ALA A 283 -15.55 16.76 -1.44
N GLU A 284 -15.89 15.48 -1.23
CA GLU A 284 -15.29 14.62 -0.21
C GLU A 284 -13.80 14.42 -0.46
N THR A 285 -13.40 14.21 -1.72
CA THR A 285 -12.00 14.06 -2.11
C THR A 285 -11.22 15.36 -1.85
N ILE A 286 -11.74 16.51 -2.28
CA ILE A 286 -11.10 17.83 -2.09
C ILE A 286 -10.90 18.11 -0.59
N THR A 287 -11.94 17.90 0.20
CA THR A 287 -11.90 18.09 1.66
C THR A 287 -10.88 17.15 2.29
N GLY A 288 -10.88 15.89 1.87
CA GLY A 288 -9.92 14.89 2.35
C GLY A 288 -8.46 15.22 2.02
N TRP A 289 -8.20 15.95 0.93
CA TRP A 289 -6.88 16.44 0.55
C TRP A 289 -6.55 17.85 1.10
N GLU A 290 -7.46 18.46 1.86
CA GLU A 290 -7.30 19.80 2.45
C GLU A 290 -7.09 20.90 1.38
N LEU A 291 -7.77 20.76 0.23
CA LEU A 291 -7.58 21.67 -0.91
C LEU A 291 -8.66 22.74 -1.03
N THR A 292 -9.69 22.73 -0.17
CA THR A 292 -10.90 23.57 -0.30
C THR A 292 -10.59 25.03 -0.59
N ASN A 293 -9.62 25.61 0.10
CA ASN A 293 -9.27 27.04 -0.02
C ASN A 293 -8.31 27.34 -1.18
N SER A 294 -7.73 26.30 -1.78
CA SER A 294 -6.80 26.40 -2.90
C SER A 294 -7.49 26.20 -4.25
N ILE A 295 -8.74 25.72 -4.28
CA ILE A 295 -9.47 25.48 -5.53
C ILE A 295 -9.96 26.81 -6.11
N ALA A 296 -9.40 27.15 -7.27
CA ALA A 296 -9.80 28.30 -8.09
C ALA A 296 -10.92 27.96 -9.07
N GLY A 297 -11.01 26.72 -9.52
CA GLY A 297 -12.02 26.35 -10.50
C GLY A 297 -12.21 24.85 -10.67
N ILE A 298 -13.31 24.51 -11.32
CA ILE A 298 -13.73 23.15 -11.61
C ILE A 298 -14.04 23.07 -13.10
N ARG A 299 -13.45 22.08 -13.77
CA ARG A 299 -13.71 21.70 -15.14
C ARG A 299 -14.40 20.34 -15.17
N GLY A 300 -15.56 20.30 -15.82
CA GLY A 300 -16.24 19.07 -16.20
C GLY A 300 -16.52 19.03 -17.70
N GLN A 301 -16.79 17.84 -18.21
CA GLN A 301 -17.26 17.64 -19.57
C GLN A 301 -18.50 16.75 -19.55
N ASP A 302 -19.55 17.16 -20.24
CA ASP A 302 -20.71 16.32 -20.51
C ASP A 302 -20.84 16.03 -22.02
N LYS A 303 -21.90 15.32 -22.42
CA LYS A 303 -22.13 14.98 -23.83
C LYS A 303 -22.40 16.21 -24.70
N ASN A 304 -22.78 17.34 -24.11
CA ASN A 304 -23.33 18.50 -24.78
C ASN A 304 -22.44 19.77 -24.71
N GLY A 305 -21.40 19.78 -23.86
CA GLY A 305 -20.49 20.93 -23.72
C GLY A 305 -19.35 20.72 -22.70
N ILE A 306 -18.55 21.78 -22.52
CA ILE A 306 -17.52 21.87 -21.47
C ILE A 306 -18.04 22.84 -20.41
N LEU A 307 -17.97 22.45 -19.15
CA LEU A 307 -18.41 23.26 -18.02
C LEU A 307 -17.20 23.76 -17.23
N PHE A 308 -17.04 25.07 -17.12
CA PHE A 308 -16.10 25.73 -16.22
C PHE A 308 -16.87 26.48 -15.14
N ILE A 309 -16.63 26.12 -13.88
CA ILE A 309 -17.18 26.83 -12.72
C ILE A 309 -16.01 27.39 -11.92
N THR A 310 -15.99 28.70 -11.71
CA THR A 310 -15.06 29.36 -10.78
C THR A 310 -15.69 29.37 -9.39
N ALA A 311 -14.92 29.06 -8.34
CA ALA A 311 -15.43 28.99 -6.96
C ALA A 311 -15.16 30.30 -6.18
N SER A 312 -16.13 30.78 -5.40
CA SER A 312 -15.94 31.82 -4.36
C SER A 312 -16.83 31.55 -3.15
N GLU A 313 -16.28 31.77 -1.95
CA GLU A 313 -16.99 31.67 -0.66
C GLU A 313 -18.06 32.77 -0.46
N HIS A 314 -18.04 33.84 -1.27
CA HIS A 314 -18.91 35.01 -1.11
C HIS A 314 -20.06 35.10 -2.14
N GLU A 315 -20.27 34.08 -2.98
CA GLU A 315 -21.32 34.14 -4.01
C GLU A 315 -22.70 33.73 -3.46
N THR A 316 -23.67 34.63 -3.58
CA THR A 316 -25.10 34.29 -3.42
C THR A 316 -25.59 33.54 -4.67
N SER A 317 -26.62 32.69 -4.53
CA SER A 317 -27.12 31.77 -5.58
C SER A 317 -27.44 32.43 -6.94
N SER A 318 -27.70 33.75 -6.96
CA SER A 318 -27.97 34.55 -8.16
C SER A 318 -26.74 34.97 -8.99
N GLU A 319 -25.52 34.79 -8.47
CA GLU A 319 -24.28 35.30 -9.07
C GLU A 319 -23.43 34.24 -9.80
N ARG A 320 -23.78 32.96 -9.65
CA ARG A 320 -23.07 31.84 -10.31
C ARG A 320 -22.87 32.10 -11.80
N SER A 321 -21.63 32.18 -12.26
CA SER A 321 -21.27 32.34 -13.67
C SER A 321 -21.26 30.99 -14.40
N ILE A 322 -22.40 30.29 -14.43
CA ILE A 322 -22.55 29.09 -15.26
C ILE A 322 -22.77 29.54 -16.70
N LYS A 323 -21.68 29.70 -17.48
CA LYS A 323 -21.78 29.81 -18.94
C LYS A 323 -21.73 28.41 -19.54
N TYR A 324 -22.91 27.88 -19.88
CA TYR A 324 -23.03 26.70 -20.70
C TYR A 324 -23.07 27.13 -22.17
N THR A 325 -22.17 26.58 -23.00
CA THR A 325 -22.19 26.82 -24.46
C THR A 325 -22.24 25.47 -25.15
N GLY A 326 -23.29 25.24 -25.94
CA GLY A 326 -23.46 24.00 -26.70
C GLY A 326 -22.40 23.89 -27.80
N LYS A 327 -21.87 22.69 -28.03
CA LYS A 327 -20.80 22.43 -29.02
C LYS A 327 -21.09 22.99 -30.42
N GLU A 328 -22.36 22.96 -30.86
CA GLU A 328 -22.78 23.43 -32.18
C GLU A 328 -22.70 24.95 -32.35
N GLU A 329 -22.73 25.72 -31.24
CA GLU A 329 -22.70 27.18 -31.26
C GLU A 329 -21.28 27.75 -31.06
N LEU A 330 -20.28 26.93 -30.72
CA LEU A 330 -18.92 27.39 -30.41
C LEU A 330 -18.13 27.84 -31.65
N GLY A 331 -18.42 27.31 -32.83
CA GLY A 331 -17.67 27.57 -34.07
C GLY A 331 -17.77 29.02 -34.57
N ASP A 332 -18.87 29.70 -34.27
CA ASP A 332 -19.17 31.04 -34.79
C ASP A 332 -18.91 32.17 -33.77
N LYS A 333 -18.44 31.84 -32.56
CA LYS A 333 -18.19 32.84 -31.50
C LYS A 333 -16.73 33.28 -31.50
N LYS A 334 -16.53 34.59 -31.38
CA LYS A 334 -15.22 35.21 -31.15
C LYS A 334 -14.92 35.28 -29.64
N LEU A 335 -13.65 35.54 -29.29
CA LEU A 335 -13.19 35.53 -27.89
C LEU A 335 -13.95 36.52 -26.99
N ASP A 336 -14.31 37.68 -27.54
CA ASP A 336 -15.11 38.73 -26.90
C ASP A 336 -16.48 38.24 -26.40
N TYR A 337 -17.13 37.30 -27.10
CA TYR A 337 -18.38 36.68 -26.66
C TYR A 337 -18.24 35.98 -25.29
N PHE A 338 -17.06 35.40 -25.04
CA PHE A 338 -16.77 34.70 -23.79
C PHE A 338 -16.38 35.67 -22.67
N ILE A 339 -15.90 36.87 -23.02
CA ILE A 339 -15.50 37.91 -22.07
C ILE A 339 -16.73 38.77 -21.71
N GLY A 340 -17.14 38.76 -20.45
CA GLY A 340 -18.25 39.57 -19.95
C GLY A 340 -17.91 40.29 -18.66
N SER A 341 -18.90 40.97 -18.08
CA SER A 341 -18.75 41.69 -16.79
C SER A 341 -18.22 40.79 -15.66
N ARG A 342 -18.54 39.49 -15.70
CA ARG A 342 -18.06 38.49 -14.73
C ARG A 342 -16.64 37.98 -14.99
N SER A 343 -16.04 38.24 -16.14
CA SER A 343 -14.66 37.80 -16.45
C SER A 343 -13.62 38.48 -15.56
N HIS A 344 -13.95 39.62 -14.93
CA HIS A 344 -13.10 40.25 -13.91
C HIS A 344 -12.89 39.40 -12.64
N PHE A 345 -13.72 38.38 -12.43
CA PHE A 345 -13.59 37.44 -11.33
C PHE A 345 -12.37 36.53 -11.48
N PHE A 346 -11.94 36.24 -12.72
CA PHE A 346 -10.71 35.50 -13.03
C PHE A 346 -9.50 36.03 -12.26
N PHE A 347 -9.34 37.35 -12.22
CA PHE A 347 -8.23 37.99 -11.53
C PHE A 347 -8.33 37.88 -10.00
N GLN A 348 -9.54 37.82 -9.45
CA GLN A 348 -9.72 37.65 -8.00
C GLN A 348 -9.40 36.22 -7.58
N VAL A 349 -9.94 35.24 -8.31
CA VAL A 349 -9.75 33.80 -8.06
C VAL A 349 -8.28 33.39 -8.14
N LEU A 350 -7.57 33.93 -9.12
CA LEU A 350 -6.16 33.61 -9.34
C LEU A 350 -5.21 34.55 -8.60
N ASN A 351 -5.75 35.46 -7.78
CA ASN A 351 -5.01 36.49 -7.05
C ASN A 351 -4.05 37.29 -7.97
N LEU A 352 -4.55 37.70 -9.13
CA LEU A 352 -3.82 38.46 -10.14
C LEU A 352 -4.12 39.95 -10.00
N ASP A 353 -3.09 40.77 -10.24
CA ASP A 353 -3.22 42.22 -10.24
C ASP A 353 -4.13 42.69 -11.39
N LYS A 354 -5.15 43.48 -11.06
CA LYS A 354 -6.11 44.06 -12.02
C LYS A 354 -5.66 45.43 -12.55
N SER A 355 -4.65 46.04 -11.94
CA SER A 355 -4.16 47.38 -12.30
C SER A 355 -3.74 47.47 -13.77
N LEU A 356 -3.27 46.36 -14.35
CA LEU A 356 -2.88 46.25 -15.75
C LEU A 356 -4.03 46.53 -16.74
N LEU A 357 -5.29 46.30 -16.32
CA LEU A 357 -6.47 46.56 -17.17
C LEU A 357 -6.70 48.06 -17.39
N ASN A 358 -6.11 48.93 -16.57
CA ASN A 358 -6.19 50.39 -16.72
C ASN A 358 -5.12 50.95 -17.66
N LEU A 359 -4.20 50.11 -18.14
CA LEU A 359 -3.09 50.49 -19.00
C LEU A 359 -3.30 50.01 -20.43
N SER A 360 -2.66 50.68 -21.39
CA SER A 360 -2.80 50.33 -22.80
C SER A 360 -2.18 48.97 -23.10
N VAL A 361 -2.81 48.19 -23.98
CA VAL A 361 -2.39 46.81 -24.30
C VAL A 361 -0.96 46.76 -24.87
N GLU A 362 -0.49 47.83 -25.54
CA GLU A 362 0.89 47.89 -26.06
C GLU A 362 1.95 47.90 -24.94
N GLN A 363 1.57 48.31 -23.72
CA GLN A 363 2.45 48.39 -22.56
C GLN A 363 2.47 47.11 -21.73
N TRP A 364 1.53 46.18 -21.98
CA TRP A 364 1.38 44.97 -21.19
C TRP A 364 2.62 44.08 -21.19
N PRO A 365 3.33 43.84 -22.32
CA PRO A 365 4.51 42.98 -22.32
C PRO A 365 5.63 43.42 -21.37
N GLN A 366 5.69 44.71 -21.01
CA GLN A 366 6.72 45.25 -20.12
C GLN A 366 6.29 45.26 -18.64
N LEU A 367 5.03 44.97 -18.32
CA LEU A 367 4.51 44.95 -16.96
C LEU A 367 4.79 43.61 -16.28
N GLU A 368 5.39 43.64 -15.10
CA GLU A 368 5.60 42.45 -14.26
C GLU A 368 4.27 41.76 -13.91
N ALA A 369 3.23 42.54 -13.60
CA ALA A 369 1.88 42.04 -13.35
C ALA A 369 1.31 41.22 -14.52
N TYR A 370 1.53 41.68 -15.76
CA TYR A 370 1.09 40.95 -16.95
C TYR A 370 1.92 39.69 -17.19
N GLN A 371 3.24 39.73 -16.99
CA GLN A 371 4.09 38.55 -17.13
C GLN A 371 3.70 37.47 -16.12
N HIS A 372 3.45 37.85 -14.86
CA HIS A 372 2.95 36.94 -13.85
C HIS A 372 1.57 36.38 -14.21
N ALA A 373 0.60 37.24 -14.57
CA ALA A 373 -0.73 36.81 -14.98
C ALA A 373 -0.70 35.87 -16.20
N LYS A 374 0.18 36.13 -17.16
CA LYS A 374 0.39 35.29 -18.34
C LYS A 374 0.92 33.92 -17.95
N VAL A 375 1.93 33.84 -17.08
CA VAL A 375 2.48 32.57 -16.58
C VAL A 375 1.41 31.77 -15.85
N VAL A 376 0.66 32.40 -14.95
CA VAL A 376 -0.44 31.76 -14.22
C VAL A 376 -1.53 31.27 -15.18
N ALA A 377 -1.99 32.10 -16.11
CA ALA A 377 -3.02 31.73 -17.08
C ALA A 377 -2.58 30.57 -17.99
N HIS A 378 -1.35 30.58 -18.49
CA HIS A 378 -0.80 29.49 -19.32
C HIS A 378 -0.64 28.17 -18.56
N SER A 379 -0.53 28.26 -17.24
CA SER A 379 -0.35 27.09 -16.40
C SER A 379 -1.64 26.35 -16.07
N LEU A 380 -2.78 27.03 -16.21
CA LEU A 380 -4.08 26.41 -16.11
C LEU A 380 -4.23 25.45 -17.28
N LYS A 381 -4.07 24.15 -17.03
CA LYS A 381 -4.38 23.13 -18.04
C LYS A 381 -5.89 23.09 -18.22
N VAL A 382 -6.38 23.58 -19.35
CA VAL A 382 -7.83 23.66 -19.66
C VAL A 382 -8.32 22.44 -20.46
N VAL A 383 -7.41 21.51 -20.83
CA VAL A 383 -7.69 20.32 -21.64
C VAL A 383 -7.89 19.09 -20.73
N ASN A 384 -8.85 18.20 -21.07
CA ASN A 384 -9.23 17.06 -20.22
C ASN A 384 -8.23 15.90 -20.20
N ASP A 385 -7.14 15.98 -20.96
CA ASP A 385 -6.16 14.90 -21.11
C ASP A 385 -5.71 14.32 -19.77
N SER A 386 -5.63 15.17 -18.74
CA SER A 386 -5.32 14.75 -17.38
C SER A 386 -6.33 13.72 -16.87
N ALA A 387 -7.62 14.07 -16.81
CA ALA A 387 -8.65 13.19 -16.25
C ALA A 387 -8.85 11.93 -17.11
N GLU A 388 -8.75 12.06 -18.44
CA GLU A 388 -8.76 10.92 -19.37
C GLU A 388 -7.61 9.94 -19.08
N ARG A 389 -6.40 10.44 -18.78
CA ARG A 389 -5.27 9.60 -18.33
C ARG A 389 -5.53 8.91 -16.99
N GLY A 390 -6.24 9.57 -16.08
CA GLY A 390 -6.72 8.97 -14.82
C GLY A 390 -7.65 7.78 -15.09
N ILE A 391 -8.63 7.96 -15.98
CA ILE A 391 -9.55 6.89 -16.40
C ILE A 391 -8.82 5.76 -17.14
N ALA A 392 -7.83 6.09 -17.97
CA ALA A 392 -6.99 5.10 -18.63
C ALA A 392 -6.19 4.27 -17.61
N LEU A 393 -5.67 4.91 -16.55
CA LEU A 393 -5.01 4.20 -15.44
C LEU A 393 -6.00 3.25 -14.74
N ALA A 394 -7.19 3.72 -14.39
CA ALA A 394 -8.23 2.88 -13.79
C ALA A 394 -8.59 1.69 -14.67
N THR A 395 -8.78 1.92 -15.96
CA THR A 395 -9.11 0.89 -16.95
C THR A 395 -8.03 -0.21 -16.98
N ASN A 396 -6.76 0.17 -17.04
CA ASN A 396 -5.63 -0.77 -17.12
C ASN A 396 -5.52 -1.66 -15.88
N PHE A 397 -5.77 -1.10 -14.70
CA PHE A 397 -5.67 -1.83 -13.43
C PHE A 397 -7.02 -2.39 -12.95
N ASN A 398 -8.10 -2.23 -13.72
CA ASN A 398 -9.44 -2.47 -13.20
C ASN A 398 -9.64 -3.91 -12.70
N LYS A 399 -9.03 -4.87 -13.40
CA LYS A 399 -9.11 -6.30 -13.10
C LYS A 399 -7.78 -6.89 -12.59
N SER A 400 -6.83 -6.04 -12.20
CA SER A 400 -5.46 -6.44 -11.87
C SER A 400 -5.09 -6.13 -10.42
N LEU A 401 -4.15 -6.91 -9.88
CA LEU A 401 -3.45 -6.76 -8.59
C LEU A 401 -4.29 -6.82 -7.29
N THR A 402 -5.44 -6.16 -7.20
CA THR A 402 -6.30 -6.17 -6.01
C THR A 402 -7.77 -6.02 -6.37
N LYS A 403 -8.64 -6.62 -5.55
CA LYS A 403 -10.10 -6.50 -5.65
C LYS A 403 -10.71 -5.61 -4.56
N LYS A 404 -9.88 -5.05 -3.68
CA LYS A 404 -10.32 -4.14 -2.62
C LYS A 404 -10.20 -2.71 -3.09
N GLU A 405 -11.25 -1.93 -2.87
CA GLU A 405 -11.33 -0.55 -3.33
C GLU A 405 -10.23 0.32 -2.72
N ASP A 406 -10.06 0.28 -1.39
CA ASP A 406 -9.05 1.10 -0.69
C ASP A 406 -7.63 0.81 -1.17
N GLU A 407 -7.28 -0.48 -1.30
CA GLU A 407 -5.95 -0.88 -1.80
C GLU A 407 -5.75 -0.43 -3.27
N LYS A 408 -6.82 -0.30 -4.04
CA LYS A 408 -6.78 0.15 -5.44
C LYS A 408 -6.54 1.64 -5.55
N GLN A 409 -7.13 2.44 -4.67
CA GLN A 409 -6.85 3.88 -4.60
C GLN A 409 -5.36 4.12 -4.30
N TYR A 410 -4.79 3.38 -3.35
CA TYR A 410 -3.35 3.45 -3.05
C TYR A 410 -2.49 2.99 -4.24
N LEU A 411 -2.89 1.94 -4.93
CA LEU A 411 -2.21 1.47 -6.14
C LEU A 411 -2.14 2.56 -7.21
N TYR A 412 -3.23 3.29 -7.47
CA TYR A 412 -3.22 4.38 -8.44
C TYR A 412 -2.20 5.48 -8.09
N GLN A 413 -2.12 5.85 -6.80
CA GLN A 413 -1.15 6.82 -6.29
C GLN A 413 0.30 6.36 -6.51
N VAL A 414 0.58 5.08 -6.20
CA VAL A 414 1.91 4.47 -6.39
C VAL A 414 2.29 4.45 -7.87
N VAL A 415 1.39 4.01 -8.75
CA VAL A 415 1.68 3.89 -10.18
C VAL A 415 1.87 5.28 -10.81
N GLU A 416 1.04 6.26 -10.45
CA GLU A 416 1.21 7.64 -10.91
C GLU A 416 2.55 8.22 -10.47
N SER A 417 2.91 8.08 -9.19
CA SER A 417 4.19 8.56 -8.65
C SER A 417 5.38 7.89 -9.34
N HIS A 418 5.37 6.57 -9.45
CA HIS A 418 6.43 5.81 -10.11
C HIS A 418 6.52 6.13 -11.62
N ARG A 419 5.41 6.49 -12.29
CA ARG A 419 5.41 6.99 -13.68
C ARG A 419 6.08 8.34 -13.84
N LYS A 420 5.91 9.25 -12.88
CA LYS A 420 6.60 10.55 -12.86
C LYS A 420 8.08 10.39 -12.59
N GLN A 421 8.44 9.49 -11.66
CA GLN A 421 9.83 9.23 -11.31
C GLN A 421 10.59 8.52 -12.45
N TYR A 422 9.97 7.54 -13.12
CA TYR A 422 10.57 6.81 -14.24
C TYR A 422 9.75 7.01 -15.52
N PRO A 423 9.85 8.14 -16.23
CA PRO A 423 9.02 8.39 -17.41
C PRO A 423 9.19 7.33 -18.50
N ASP A 424 10.41 6.81 -18.69
CA ASP A 424 10.73 5.75 -19.64
C ASP A 424 11.70 4.70 -19.07
N ALA A 425 11.90 3.63 -19.83
CA ALA A 425 12.82 2.54 -19.48
C ALA A 425 14.25 2.74 -20.02
N LYS A 426 14.63 3.97 -20.38
CA LYS A 426 15.98 4.23 -20.91
C LYS A 426 17.03 4.13 -19.81
N LYS A 427 18.23 3.71 -20.20
CA LYS A 427 19.39 3.58 -19.30
C LYS A 427 19.72 4.88 -18.55
N VAL A 428 19.54 6.03 -19.20
CA VAL A 428 19.77 7.36 -18.60
C VAL A 428 18.82 7.62 -17.42
N THR A 429 17.52 7.39 -17.64
CA THR A 429 16.45 7.57 -16.65
C THR A 429 16.60 6.63 -15.46
N LEU A 430 17.00 5.37 -15.72
CA LEU A 430 17.21 4.39 -14.65
C LEU A 430 18.46 4.65 -13.82
N LYS A 431 19.45 5.39 -14.33
CA LYS A 431 20.70 5.71 -13.63
C LYS A 431 20.64 7.00 -12.83
N SER A 432 20.00 8.04 -13.36
CA SER A 432 20.03 9.40 -12.80
C SER A 432 19.44 9.53 -11.39
N ILE A 433 18.71 8.53 -10.91
CA ILE A 433 17.99 8.56 -9.63
C ILE A 433 18.74 7.80 -8.53
N ASN A 434 19.73 6.97 -8.87
CA ASN A 434 20.59 6.30 -7.87
C ASN A 434 21.78 7.18 -7.44
N GLU A 435 21.92 8.38 -8.00
CA GLU A 435 23.02 9.33 -7.75
C GLU A 435 22.57 10.57 -6.96
N GLN A 436 21.29 10.64 -6.54
CA GLN A 436 20.73 11.63 -5.61
C GLN A 436 20.40 10.94 -4.29
#